data_AF-A0A8H8SIM8-F1
#
_entry.id   AF-A0A8H8SIM8-F1
#
_cell.length_a   1.000
_cell.length_b   1.000
_cell.length_c   1.000
_cell.angle_alpha   90.00
_cell.angle_beta   90.00
_cell.angle_gamma   90.00
#
_symmetry.space_group_name_H-M   'P 1'
#
loop_
_entity.id
_entity.type
_entity.pdbx_description
1 polymer ?
#
loop_
_entity_poly.entity_id
_entity_poly.type
_entity_poly.pdbx_seq_one_letter_code
_entity_poly.pdbx_strand_id
1 'polypeptide(L)'
;MLIANLRKNCTACAPIFAVVDPTTEDTFFVNAQLLARKLSNRSTNEDHKSLVNRSGLILENVTFVLLDEPPQALESPPEPLEPILETLYAELCLSSLDSSHMPTASLPELVLLPNDNLNPHVQVPLAGILLDYPIAYVPMPKPTSHDTPSYLNGHALYAFDICLRPLRTGDALELMKFSCPAEFLAPESSTTRNLNALREQLEVVIQNLNSNIDGGDGPQWEIVFSHSRITMDRVAL
;
A
#
# COMPACT_ATOMS: atom_id res chain seq x y z
N MET A 1 14.53 12.93 -15.90
CA MET A 1 13.68 11.89 -15.28
C MET A 1 13.66 12.14 -13.79
N LEU A 2 12.49 12.33 -13.17
CA LEU A 2 12.36 12.67 -11.74
C LEU A 2 12.96 11.58 -10.84
N ILE A 3 12.68 10.31 -11.12
CA ILE A 3 13.20 9.15 -10.37
C ILE A 3 14.73 9.11 -10.39
N ALA A 4 15.37 9.22 -11.56
CA ALA A 4 16.82 9.30 -11.67
C ALA A 4 17.42 10.40 -10.78
N ASN A 5 16.79 11.59 -10.76
CA ASN A 5 17.23 12.70 -9.92
C ASN A 5 17.03 12.41 -8.42
N LEU A 6 15.91 11.78 -8.03
CA LEU A 6 15.66 11.39 -6.64
C LEU A 6 16.70 10.36 -6.18
N ARG A 7 16.93 9.30 -6.96
CA ARG A 7 17.91 8.24 -6.65
C ARG A 7 19.34 8.80 -6.56
N LYS A 8 19.69 9.78 -7.40
CA LYS A 8 21.02 10.41 -7.39
C LYS A 8 21.26 11.27 -6.15
N ASN A 9 20.23 11.97 -5.68
CA ASN A 9 20.37 12.96 -4.60
C ASN A 9 19.97 12.42 -3.22
N CYS A 10 19.26 11.29 -3.15
CA CYS A 10 18.79 10.69 -1.92
C CYS A 10 18.99 9.17 -1.95
N THR A 11 19.95 8.66 -1.16
CA THR A 11 20.23 7.21 -1.08
C THR A 11 19.04 6.42 -0.54
N ALA A 12 18.22 7.01 0.33
CA ALA A 12 16.98 6.41 0.80
C ALA A 12 15.92 6.25 -0.31
N CYS A 13 16.03 7.03 -1.40
CA CYS A 13 15.18 6.91 -2.58
C CYS A 13 15.71 5.91 -3.61
N ALA A 14 16.87 5.30 -3.38
CA ALA A 14 17.46 4.35 -4.32
C ALA A 14 16.54 3.15 -4.69
N PRO A 15 15.70 2.60 -3.78
CA PRO A 15 14.76 1.54 -4.14
C PRO A 15 13.43 2.05 -4.72
N ILE A 16 13.26 3.36 -4.96
CA ILE A 16 11.98 3.91 -5.46
C ILE A 16 11.93 3.82 -6.98
N PHE A 17 10.81 3.34 -7.53
CA PHE A 17 10.50 3.36 -8.96
C PHE A 17 9.08 3.90 -9.19
N ALA A 18 8.75 4.25 -10.43
CA ALA A 18 7.42 4.67 -10.81
C ALA A 18 6.62 3.49 -11.39
N VAL A 19 5.38 3.31 -10.95
CA VAL A 19 4.36 2.49 -11.63
C VAL A 19 3.39 3.45 -12.28
N VAL A 20 3.16 3.32 -13.58
CA VAL A 20 2.26 4.21 -14.33
C VAL A 20 1.10 3.41 -14.89
N ASP A 21 -0.10 3.90 -14.64
CA ASP A 21 -1.30 3.52 -15.38
C ASP A 21 -1.38 4.39 -16.64
N PRO A 22 -1.14 3.83 -17.84
CA PRO A 22 -1.14 4.59 -19.08
C PRO A 22 -2.54 5.05 -19.49
N THR A 23 -3.61 4.47 -18.96
CA THR A 23 -4.99 4.84 -19.29
C THR A 23 -5.44 6.08 -18.51
N THR A 24 -5.11 6.16 -17.23
CA THR A 24 -5.49 7.27 -16.34
C THR A 24 -4.40 8.33 -16.19
N GLU A 25 -3.18 8.03 -16.66
CA GLU A 25 -1.96 8.80 -16.43
C GLU A 25 -1.55 8.90 -14.94
N ASP A 26 -2.16 8.08 -14.08
CA ASP A 26 -1.81 8.01 -12.66
C ASP A 26 -0.40 7.43 -12.50
N THR A 27 0.37 8.05 -11.61
CA THR A 27 1.76 7.67 -11.33
C THR A 27 1.96 7.40 -9.84
N PHE A 28 2.37 6.18 -9.51
CA PHE A 28 2.67 5.75 -8.15
C PHE A 28 4.18 5.65 -7.94
N PHE A 29 4.68 6.27 -6.88
CA PHE A 29 6.08 6.15 -6.46
C PHE A 29 6.21 5.04 -5.43
N VAL A 30 6.79 3.91 -5.83
CA VAL A 30 6.74 2.67 -5.07
C VAL A 30 8.14 2.29 -4.61
N ASN A 31 8.26 1.86 -3.35
CA ASN A 31 9.48 1.25 -2.85
C ASN A 31 9.53 -0.23 -3.31
N ALA A 32 10.46 -0.54 -4.20
CA ALA A 32 10.64 -1.87 -4.77
C ALA A 32 10.87 -2.97 -3.73
N GLN A 33 11.61 -2.69 -2.67
CA GLN A 33 11.91 -3.68 -1.63
C GLN A 33 10.67 -4.01 -0.80
N LEU A 34 9.89 -2.98 -0.43
CA LEU A 34 8.66 -3.17 0.32
C LEU A 34 7.62 -3.93 -0.52
N LEU A 35 7.44 -3.53 -1.78
CA LEU A 35 6.52 -4.22 -2.69
C LEU A 35 6.97 -5.67 -2.93
N ALA A 36 8.24 -5.90 -3.25
CA ALA A 36 8.76 -7.26 -3.46
C ALA A 36 8.54 -8.14 -2.22
N ARG A 37 8.84 -7.63 -1.01
CA ARG A 37 8.59 -8.36 0.24
C ARG A 37 7.11 -8.70 0.39
N LYS A 38 6.21 -7.73 0.19
CA LYS A 38 4.76 -7.92 0.27
C LYS A 38 4.27 -8.98 -0.71
N LEU A 39 4.80 -8.99 -1.94
CA LEU A 39 4.44 -9.95 -2.98
C LEU A 39 5.12 -11.33 -2.81
N SER A 40 6.25 -11.40 -2.10
CA SER A 40 7.04 -12.62 -1.90
C SER A 40 6.52 -13.55 -0.81
N ASN A 41 5.61 -13.08 0.07
CA ASN A 41 5.04 -13.86 1.18
C ASN A 41 4.05 -14.93 0.71
N ARG A 42 4.47 -15.76 -0.24
CA ARG A 42 3.83 -17.04 -0.53
C ARG A 42 4.06 -17.93 0.68
N SER A 43 2.99 -18.34 1.35
CA SER A 43 3.02 -19.17 2.57
C SER A 43 4.04 -20.31 2.47
N THR A 44 5.23 -20.12 3.06
CA THR A 44 6.30 -21.12 3.09
C THR A 44 6.05 -22.23 4.11
N ASN A 45 4.94 -22.15 4.86
CA ASN A 45 4.56 -23.11 5.91
C ASN A 45 3.80 -24.35 5.40
N GLU A 46 3.97 -24.75 4.14
CA GLU A 46 3.45 -26.02 3.65
C GLU A 46 4.46 -27.13 3.96
N ASP A 47 4.25 -27.81 5.08
CA ASP A 47 4.68 -29.19 5.33
C ASP A 47 4.20 -30.11 4.16
N HIS A 48 4.96 -30.13 3.08
CA HIS A 48 5.15 -31.13 2.01
C HIS A 48 4.03 -32.13 1.57
N LYS A 49 2.74 -32.00 1.92
CA LYS A 49 1.75 -33.05 1.61
C LYS A 49 0.40 -32.63 0.99
N SER A 50 0.13 -31.36 0.70
CA SER A 50 -1.08 -30.94 -0.05
C SER A 50 -0.77 -30.20 -1.35
N LEU A 51 -0.17 -30.92 -2.30
CA LEU A 51 0.36 -30.42 -3.57
C LEU A 51 -0.68 -30.01 -4.63
N VAL A 52 -1.95 -29.75 -4.28
CA VAL A 52 -3.01 -29.69 -5.32
C VAL A 52 -3.78 -28.38 -5.45
N ASN A 53 -3.83 -27.43 -4.50
CA ASN A 53 -4.78 -26.30 -4.69
C ASN A 53 -4.49 -24.95 -4.00
N ARG A 54 -3.24 -24.53 -3.78
CA ARG A 54 -2.95 -23.21 -3.19
C ARG A 54 -2.13 -22.32 -4.11
N SER A 55 -2.79 -21.80 -5.15
CA SER A 55 -2.24 -20.81 -6.08
C SER A 55 -2.62 -19.36 -5.74
N GLY A 56 -3.07 -19.07 -4.52
CA GLY A 56 -3.50 -17.72 -4.13
C GLY A 56 -2.33 -16.86 -3.64
N LEU A 57 -2.25 -15.61 -4.12
CA LEU A 57 -1.35 -14.60 -3.58
C LEU A 57 -1.88 -14.14 -2.21
N ILE A 58 -1.12 -14.38 -1.13
CA ILE A 58 -1.49 -13.93 0.21
C ILE A 58 -0.76 -12.60 0.48
N LEU A 59 -1.52 -11.51 0.49
CA LEU A 59 -1.01 -10.19 0.84
C LEU A 59 -1.16 -9.95 2.34
N GLU A 60 -0.08 -10.16 3.08
CA GLU A 60 -0.06 -9.87 4.51
C GLU A 60 -0.31 -8.37 4.77
N ASN A 61 -1.08 -8.08 5.82
CA ASN A 61 -1.41 -6.73 6.28
C ASN A 61 -2.30 -5.88 5.36
N VAL A 62 -2.91 -6.47 4.32
CA VAL A 62 -3.92 -5.79 3.50
C VAL A 62 -5.28 -6.43 3.73
N THR A 63 -6.28 -5.64 4.15
CA THR A 63 -7.68 -6.07 4.17
C THR A 63 -8.38 -5.55 2.92
N PHE A 64 -8.85 -6.46 2.07
CA PHE A 64 -9.69 -6.11 0.94
C PHE A 64 -11.12 -5.88 1.43
N VAL A 65 -11.72 -4.75 1.07
CA VAL A 65 -13.08 -4.40 1.48
C VAL A 65 -13.94 -4.18 0.25
N LEU A 66 -14.82 -5.14 -0.04
CA LEU A 66 -15.84 -5.01 -1.06
C LEU A 66 -16.84 -3.93 -0.66
N LEU A 67 -16.99 -2.93 -1.52
CA LEU A 67 -17.93 -1.83 -1.35
C LEU A 67 -19.32 -2.26 -1.86
N ASP A 68 -19.95 -3.15 -1.10
CA ASP A 68 -21.35 -3.58 -1.24
C ASP A 68 -22.19 -3.00 -0.08
N GLU A 69 -23.51 -3.28 -0.05
CA GLU A 69 -24.40 -2.88 1.04
C GLU A 69 -24.89 -4.11 1.83
N PRO A 70 -24.28 -4.44 3.00
CA PRO A 70 -23.19 -3.73 3.70
C PRO A 70 -21.78 -4.06 3.15
N PRO A 71 -20.75 -3.25 3.48
CA PRO A 71 -19.35 -3.55 3.16
C PRO A 71 -18.88 -4.89 3.70
N GLN A 72 -18.07 -5.62 2.93
CA GLN A 72 -17.62 -6.97 3.30
C GLN A 72 -16.10 -7.10 3.16
N ALA A 73 -15.45 -7.73 4.13
CA ALA A 73 -14.05 -8.10 3.97
C ALA A 73 -13.96 -9.30 3.00
N LEU A 74 -13.05 -9.22 2.04
CA LEU A 74 -12.73 -10.34 1.15
C LEU A 74 -11.55 -11.13 1.73
N GLU A 75 -11.60 -12.45 1.55
CA GLU A 75 -10.53 -13.36 1.98
C GLU A 75 -9.31 -13.31 1.06
N SER A 76 -9.50 -12.89 -0.20
CA SER A 76 -8.47 -12.83 -1.25
C SER A 76 -8.58 -11.53 -2.04
N PRO A 77 -7.50 -11.12 -2.75
CA PRO A 77 -7.61 -10.05 -3.74
C PRO A 77 -8.63 -10.39 -4.85
N PRO A 78 -9.18 -9.38 -5.54
CA PRO A 78 -10.00 -9.61 -6.74
C PRO A 78 -9.22 -10.41 -7.80
N GLU A 79 -9.86 -11.42 -8.42
CA GLU A 79 -9.23 -12.31 -9.40
C GLU A 79 -8.44 -11.58 -10.51
N PRO A 80 -8.93 -10.48 -11.12
CA PRO A 80 -8.18 -9.81 -12.18
C PRO A 80 -6.93 -9.05 -11.68
N LEU A 81 -6.79 -8.87 -10.37
CA LEU A 81 -5.65 -8.18 -9.76
C LEU A 81 -4.42 -9.09 -9.66
N GLU A 82 -4.61 -10.40 -9.47
CA GLU A 82 -3.49 -11.34 -9.27
C GLU A 82 -2.47 -11.34 -10.41
N PRO A 83 -2.86 -11.43 -11.70
CA PRO A 83 -1.89 -11.43 -12.81
C PRO A 83 -1.07 -10.15 -12.89
N ILE A 84 -1.66 -9.01 -12.49
CA ILE A 84 -0.96 -7.72 -12.46
C ILE A 84 0.09 -7.72 -11.36
N LEU A 85 -0.26 -8.21 -10.16
CA LEU A 85 0.68 -8.31 -9.05
C LEU A 85 1.81 -9.30 -9.36
N GLU A 86 1.52 -10.41 -10.05
CA GLU A 86 2.55 -11.34 -10.52
C GLU A 86 3.48 -10.70 -11.55
N THR A 87 2.94 -9.90 -12.47
CA THR A 87 3.74 -9.16 -13.45
C THR A 87 4.66 -8.16 -12.76
N LEU A 88 4.13 -7.38 -11.81
CA LEU A 88 4.93 -6.45 -11.01
C LEU A 88 6.02 -7.18 -10.23
N TYR A 89 5.70 -8.33 -9.62
CA TYR A 89 6.68 -9.13 -8.89
C TYR A 89 7.78 -9.67 -9.82
N ALA A 90 7.42 -10.13 -11.02
CA ALA A 90 8.38 -10.63 -12.00
C ALA A 90 9.35 -9.52 -12.43
N GLU A 91 8.86 -8.31 -12.72
CA GLU A 91 9.69 -7.14 -13.04
C GLU A 91 10.68 -6.82 -11.90
N LEU A 92 10.22 -6.90 -10.65
CA LEU A 92 11.09 -6.69 -9.48
C LEU A 92 12.14 -7.80 -9.31
N CYS A 93 11.79 -9.05 -9.61
CA CYS A 93 12.70 -10.19 -9.52
C CYS A 93 13.76 -10.22 -10.62
N LEU A 94 13.41 -9.80 -11.84
CA LEU A 94 14.35 -9.71 -12.95
C LEU A 94 15.52 -8.75 -12.62
N SER A 95 15.26 -7.73 -11.82
CA SER A 95 16.28 -6.81 -11.32
C SER A 95 17.14 -7.36 -10.17
N SER A 96 16.76 -8.49 -9.54
CA SER A 96 17.31 -8.97 -8.26
C SER A 96 18.24 -10.17 -8.33
N LEU A 97 18.54 -10.70 -9.52
CA LEU A 97 19.09 -12.05 -9.68
C LEU A 97 20.53 -12.26 -9.16
N ASP A 98 21.26 -11.22 -8.78
CA ASP A 98 22.61 -11.38 -8.24
C ASP A 98 22.91 -10.41 -7.07
N SER A 99 23.23 -11.00 -5.91
CA SER A 99 23.82 -10.42 -4.71
C SER A 99 22.89 -9.94 -3.57
N SER A 100 23.33 -10.22 -2.34
CA SER A 100 22.78 -9.78 -1.04
C SER A 100 22.72 -8.26 -0.85
N HIS A 101 23.05 -7.50 -1.89
CA HIS A 101 23.00 -6.06 -1.97
C HIS A 101 22.46 -5.70 -3.36
N MET A 102 21.13 -5.66 -3.52
CA MET A 102 20.45 -5.16 -4.73
C MET A 102 21.19 -3.92 -5.27
N PRO A 103 21.94 -4.02 -6.38
CA PRO A 103 22.61 -2.87 -6.95
C PRO A 103 21.52 -1.96 -7.47
N THR A 104 21.38 -0.77 -6.88
CA THR A 104 20.32 0.21 -7.23
C THR A 104 20.34 0.65 -8.70
N ALA A 105 21.38 0.28 -9.44
CA ALA A 105 21.52 0.49 -10.88
C ALA A 105 20.65 -0.47 -11.73
N SER A 106 20.16 -1.59 -11.21
CA SER A 106 19.37 -2.58 -11.98
C SER A 106 17.85 -2.39 -11.87
N LEU A 107 17.37 -1.52 -10.97
CA LEU A 107 15.94 -1.32 -10.76
C LEU A 107 15.35 -0.46 -11.90
N PRO A 108 14.26 -0.88 -12.56
CA PRO A 108 13.61 -0.05 -13.57
C PRO A 108 13.24 1.31 -12.97
N GLU A 109 13.39 2.38 -13.74
CA GLU A 109 12.91 3.70 -13.31
C GLU A 109 11.37 3.78 -13.37
N LEU A 110 10.79 3.04 -14.31
CA LEU A 110 9.40 3.08 -14.69
C LEU A 110 8.92 1.67 -15.07
N VAL A 111 7.77 1.27 -14.54
CA VAL A 111 7.03 0.08 -14.93
C VAL A 111 5.65 0.54 -15.41
N LEU A 112 5.26 0.10 -16.60
CA LEU A 112 3.95 0.40 -17.17
C LEU A 112 2.99 -0.73 -16.82
N LEU A 113 1.81 -0.37 -16.29
CA LEU A 113 0.72 -1.33 -16.15
C LEU A 113 0.20 -1.76 -17.53
N PRO A 114 -0.28 -3.00 -17.68
CA PRO A 114 -0.85 -3.46 -18.95
C PRO A 114 -1.98 -2.54 -19.40
N ASN A 115 -1.99 -2.17 -20.70
CA ASN A 115 -2.88 -1.18 -21.34
C ASN A 115 -4.38 -1.56 -21.37
N ASP A 116 -4.79 -2.58 -20.63
CA ASP A 116 -6.14 -3.13 -20.69
C ASP A 116 -7.05 -2.37 -19.74
N ASN A 117 -7.40 -1.11 -20.08
CA ASN A 117 -8.40 -0.25 -19.43
C ASN A 117 -8.81 -0.72 -18.04
N LEU A 118 -7.89 -0.58 -17.07
CA LEU A 118 -8.08 -1.14 -15.74
C LEU A 118 -9.34 -0.53 -15.15
N ASN A 119 -10.33 -1.37 -14.90
CA ASN A 119 -11.57 -0.90 -14.30
C ASN A 119 -11.29 -0.47 -12.84
N PRO A 120 -12.14 0.38 -12.24
CA PRO A 120 -11.98 0.76 -10.83
C PRO A 120 -11.97 -0.43 -9.86
N HIS A 121 -12.59 -1.55 -10.23
CA HIS A 121 -12.57 -2.79 -9.45
C HIS A 121 -11.15 -3.38 -9.29
N VAL A 122 -10.22 -3.05 -10.19
CA VAL A 122 -8.82 -3.45 -10.15
C VAL A 122 -7.91 -2.28 -9.75
N GLN A 123 -8.14 -1.09 -10.33
CA GLN A 123 -7.29 0.08 -10.14
C GLN A 123 -7.28 0.57 -8.68
N VAL A 124 -8.44 0.62 -8.03
CA VAL A 124 -8.56 1.08 -6.63
C VAL A 124 -7.82 0.15 -5.66
N PRO A 125 -8.03 -1.18 -5.66
CA PRO A 125 -7.27 -2.04 -4.76
C PRO A 125 -5.78 -2.10 -5.13
N LEU A 126 -5.41 -2.00 -6.41
CA LEU A 126 -4.02 -1.91 -6.82
C LEU A 126 -3.34 -0.67 -6.22
N ALA A 127 -3.96 0.50 -6.32
CA ALA A 127 -3.45 1.73 -5.73
C ALA A 127 -3.23 1.57 -4.21
N GLY A 128 -4.19 0.98 -3.50
CA GLY A 128 -4.04 0.69 -2.07
C GLY A 128 -2.84 -0.20 -1.75
N ILE A 129 -2.55 -1.22 -2.57
CA ILE A 129 -1.37 -2.07 -2.39
C ILE A 129 -0.07 -1.31 -2.66
N LEU A 130 -0.02 -0.54 -3.76
CA LEU A 130 1.16 0.23 -4.18
C LEU A 130 1.52 1.36 -3.20
N LEU A 131 0.49 1.94 -2.55
CA LEU A 131 0.63 2.97 -1.51
C LEU A 131 0.82 2.40 -0.10
N ASP A 132 0.92 1.08 0.03
CA ASP A 132 1.09 0.37 1.30
C ASP A 132 -0.05 0.62 2.31
N TYR A 133 -1.26 0.81 1.83
CA TYR A 133 -2.42 0.99 2.69
C TYR A 133 -2.84 -0.34 3.34
N PRO A 134 -3.24 -0.32 4.62
CA PRO A 134 -3.70 -1.51 5.32
C PRO A 134 -5.08 -1.99 4.84
N ILE A 135 -5.78 -1.16 4.06
CA ILE A 135 -7.12 -1.41 3.53
C ILE A 135 -7.12 -1.08 2.04
N ALA A 136 -7.58 -2.02 1.23
CA ALA A 136 -7.77 -1.88 -0.20
C ALA A 136 -9.26 -1.99 -0.52
N TYR A 137 -9.88 -0.89 -0.91
CA TYR A 137 -11.28 -0.90 -1.32
C TYR A 137 -11.45 -1.60 -2.65
N VAL A 138 -12.50 -2.41 -2.77
CA VAL A 138 -12.87 -3.11 -4.00
C VAL A 138 -14.24 -2.60 -4.44
N PRO A 139 -14.29 -1.64 -5.38
CA PRO A 139 -15.55 -1.14 -5.93
C PRO A 139 -16.33 -2.25 -6.65
N MET A 140 -17.65 -2.31 -6.45
CA MET A 140 -18.51 -3.22 -7.23
C MET A 140 -18.56 -2.79 -8.71
N PRO A 141 -18.47 -3.72 -9.67
CA PRO A 141 -18.69 -3.41 -11.09
C PRO A 141 -20.13 -2.92 -11.28
N LYS A 142 -20.33 -1.66 -11.71
CA LYS A 142 -21.67 -1.13 -11.93
C LYS A 142 -22.19 -1.52 -13.33
N PRO A 143 -23.44 -2.00 -13.44
CA PRO A 143 -24.11 -2.16 -14.72
C PRO A 143 -24.48 -0.79 -15.29
N THR A 144 -23.59 -0.24 -16.12
CA THR A 144 -23.85 0.68 -17.25
C THR A 144 -24.60 2.01 -17.04
N SER A 145 -24.95 2.45 -15.83
CA SER A 145 -25.54 3.79 -15.66
C SER A 145 -24.48 4.90 -15.73
N HIS A 146 -24.80 5.97 -16.47
CA HIS A 146 -23.95 7.17 -16.66
C HIS A 146 -23.77 8.04 -15.40
N ASP A 147 -24.26 7.59 -14.24
CA ASP A 147 -24.15 8.35 -13.00
C ASP A 147 -22.74 8.18 -12.40
N THR A 148 -22.12 9.31 -12.03
CA THR A 148 -20.84 9.30 -11.32
C THR A 148 -20.89 8.32 -10.16
N PRO A 149 -19.95 7.38 -10.07
CA PRO A 149 -20.04 6.33 -9.08
C PRO A 149 -19.80 6.91 -7.68
N SER A 150 -20.88 7.04 -6.90
CA SER A 150 -20.80 6.97 -5.44
C SER A 150 -20.53 5.50 -5.08
N TYR A 151 -19.40 5.26 -4.42
CA TYR A 151 -18.98 3.92 -4.00
C TYR A 151 -19.18 3.70 -2.50
N LEU A 152 -19.23 4.78 -1.72
CA LEU A 152 -19.33 4.71 -0.26
C LEU A 152 -20.73 5.06 0.26
N ASN A 153 -21.64 5.57 -0.57
CA ASN A 153 -23.07 5.79 -0.27
C ASN A 153 -23.37 6.36 1.15
N GLY A 154 -22.52 7.25 1.67
CA GLY A 154 -22.70 7.84 3.00
C GLY A 154 -22.34 6.93 4.20
N HIS A 155 -21.69 5.79 3.98
CA HIS A 155 -21.16 4.95 5.05
C HIS A 155 -20.20 5.73 5.96
N ALA A 156 -20.29 5.47 7.26
CA ALA A 156 -19.40 6.07 8.24
C ALA A 156 -18.00 5.46 8.09
N LEU A 157 -17.00 6.33 7.92
CA LEU A 157 -15.60 5.97 7.86
C LEU A 157 -14.86 6.54 9.07
N TYR A 158 -13.75 5.92 9.42
CA TYR A 158 -12.69 6.55 10.18
C TYR A 158 -11.56 6.90 9.22
N ALA A 159 -11.27 8.19 9.10
CA ALA A 159 -10.06 8.67 8.45
C ALA A 159 -8.92 8.67 9.46
N PHE A 160 -7.81 8.05 9.08
CA PHE A 160 -6.57 8.01 9.83
C PHE A 160 -5.58 8.95 9.17
N ASP A 161 -4.90 9.73 10.00
CA ASP A 161 -3.85 10.66 9.59
C ASP A 161 -2.62 10.37 10.45
N ILE A 162 -1.56 9.94 9.78
CA ILE A 162 -0.27 9.56 10.36
C ILE A 162 0.73 10.64 9.98
N CYS A 163 1.22 11.35 10.99
CA CYS A 163 2.21 12.42 10.80
C CYS A 163 3.49 12.15 11.58
N LEU A 164 4.63 12.58 11.03
CA LEU A 164 5.84 12.82 11.80
C LEU A 164 5.86 14.24 12.31
N ARG A 165 5.95 14.40 13.62
CA ARG A 165 6.10 15.72 14.23
C ARG A 165 7.50 15.83 14.84
N PRO A 166 8.28 16.86 14.48
CA PRO A 166 9.51 17.19 15.19
C PRO A 166 9.15 17.83 16.53
N LEU A 167 9.75 17.34 17.62
CA LEU A 167 9.46 17.81 18.99
C LEU A 167 9.77 19.30 19.20
N ARG A 168 10.64 19.90 18.37
CA ARG A 168 11.11 21.27 18.54
C ARG A 168 10.34 22.32 17.74
N THR A 169 9.93 22.03 16.51
CA THR A 169 9.30 23.03 15.61
C THR A 169 7.79 22.88 15.53
N GLY A 170 7.24 21.69 15.83
CA GLY A 170 5.79 21.44 15.81
C GLY A 170 5.19 21.24 14.42
N ASP A 171 5.90 21.58 13.35
CA ASP A 171 5.45 21.39 11.96
C ASP A 171 5.36 19.90 11.62
N ALA A 172 4.14 19.39 11.45
CA ALA A 172 3.90 18.00 11.15
C ALA A 172 4.12 17.70 9.66
N LEU A 173 4.91 16.68 9.37
CA LEU A 173 5.03 16.08 8.05
C LEU A 173 4.02 14.93 7.94
N GLU A 174 3.10 15.03 6.99
CA GLU A 174 2.17 13.95 6.68
C GLU A 174 2.91 12.77 6.07
N LEU A 175 2.76 11.58 6.67
CA LEU A 175 3.30 10.33 6.12
C LEU A 175 2.27 9.59 5.29
N MET A 176 1.07 9.45 5.85
CA MET A 176 0.04 8.58 5.29
C MET A 176 -1.33 9.01 5.78
N LYS A 177 -2.28 9.05 4.84
CA LYS A 177 -3.71 9.18 5.10
C LYS A 177 -4.44 8.02 4.45
N PHE A 178 -5.37 7.43 5.19
CA PHE A 178 -6.26 6.41 4.63
C PHE A 178 -7.56 6.39 5.43
N SER A 179 -8.57 5.71 4.92
CA SER A 179 -9.83 5.53 5.63
C SER A 179 -10.17 4.06 5.81
N CYS A 180 -11.01 3.77 6.80
CA CYS A 180 -11.57 2.46 7.10
C CYS A 180 -13.08 2.58 7.36
N PRO A 181 -13.95 1.70 6.82
CA PRO A 181 -15.34 1.71 7.24
C PRO A 181 -15.47 1.37 8.72
N ALA A 182 -16.34 2.10 9.42
CA ALA A 182 -16.46 2.04 10.88
C ALA A 182 -16.76 0.62 11.41
N GLU A 183 -17.42 -0.19 10.60
CA GLU A 183 -17.79 -1.57 10.90
C GLU A 183 -16.56 -2.50 11.03
N PHE A 184 -15.43 -2.14 10.39
CA PHE A 184 -14.19 -2.91 10.46
C PHE A 184 -13.27 -2.49 11.63
N LEU A 185 -13.63 -1.50 12.45
CA LEU A 185 -12.83 -1.11 13.62
C LEU A 185 -13.23 -1.82 14.93
N ALA A 186 -13.91 -2.96 14.84
CA ALA A 186 -14.11 -3.79 16.03
C ALA A 186 -12.75 -4.18 16.64
N PRO A 187 -12.60 -4.22 17.99
CA PRO A 187 -11.32 -4.54 18.65
C PRO A 187 -10.68 -5.86 18.20
N GLU A 188 -11.49 -6.82 17.75
CA GLU A 188 -11.06 -8.14 17.32
C GLU A 188 -10.95 -8.30 15.78
N SER A 189 -11.18 -7.24 15.01
CA SER A 189 -11.11 -7.32 13.56
C SER A 189 -9.67 -7.48 13.05
N SER A 190 -9.52 -8.09 11.87
CA SER A 190 -8.26 -8.14 11.14
C SER A 190 -7.71 -6.74 10.87
N THR A 191 -8.59 -5.76 10.62
CA THR A 191 -8.20 -4.38 10.37
C THR A 191 -7.58 -3.71 11.59
N THR A 192 -8.16 -3.86 12.78
CA THR A 192 -7.56 -3.34 14.02
C THR A 192 -6.17 -3.94 14.27
N ARG A 193 -6.01 -5.24 13.98
CA ARG A 193 -4.70 -5.91 14.04
C ARG A 193 -3.71 -5.30 13.04
N ASN A 194 -4.12 -5.08 11.80
CA ASN A 194 -3.28 -4.48 10.75
C ASN A 194 -2.88 -3.03 11.12
N LEU A 195 -3.77 -2.26 11.73
CA LEU A 195 -3.46 -0.90 12.22
C LEU A 195 -2.43 -0.91 13.35
N ASN A 196 -2.57 -1.85 14.29
CA ASN A 196 -1.59 -2.01 15.36
C ASN A 196 -0.23 -2.46 14.81
N ALA A 197 -0.23 -3.40 13.84
CA ALA A 197 1.00 -3.84 13.18
C ALA A 197 1.68 -2.68 12.42
N LEU A 198 0.92 -1.86 11.69
CA LEU A 198 1.43 -0.66 11.03
C LEU A 198 2.03 0.31 12.06
N ARG A 199 1.34 0.53 13.19
CA ARG A 199 1.84 1.38 14.26
C ARG A 199 3.16 0.88 14.83
N GLU A 200 3.24 -0.40 15.19
CA GLU A 200 4.46 -1.02 15.72
C GLU A 200 5.62 -0.94 14.73
N GLN A 201 5.36 -1.19 13.43
CA GLN A 201 6.37 -1.06 12.38
C GLN A 201 6.90 0.37 12.27
N LEU A 202 6.00 1.37 12.23
CA LEU A 202 6.39 2.77 12.16
C LEU A 202 7.17 3.21 13.41
N GLU A 203 6.75 2.77 14.60
CA GLU A 203 7.47 3.06 15.85
C GLU A 203 8.93 2.58 15.81
N VAL A 204 9.19 1.37 15.30
CA VAL A 204 10.55 0.85 15.10
C VAL A 204 11.34 1.70 14.11
N VAL A 205 10.72 2.08 12.98
CA VAL A 205 11.37 2.94 11.97
C VAL A 205 11.75 4.29 12.57
N ILE A 206 10.88 4.88 13.39
CA ILE A 206 11.14 6.19 13.99
C ILE A 206 12.16 6.12 15.12
N GLN A 207 12.17 5.06 15.91
CA GLN A 207 13.27 4.81 16.85
C GLN A 207 14.62 4.74 16.13
N ASN A 208 14.67 4.06 14.98
CA ASN A 208 15.88 3.98 14.14
C ASN A 208 16.24 5.32 13.50
N LEU A 209 15.26 6.12 13.07
CA LEU A 209 15.52 7.46 12.55
C LEU A 209 16.08 8.38 13.63
N ASN A 210 15.52 8.33 14.84
CA ASN A 210 15.99 9.12 15.97
C ASN A 210 17.38 8.70 16.47
N SER A 211 17.78 7.43 16.30
CA SER A 211 19.09 6.93 16.72
C SER A 211 20.21 7.17 15.71
N ASN A 212 19.89 7.27 14.41
CA ASN A 212 20.87 7.42 13.32
C ASN A 212 21.24 8.88 13.00
N ILE A 213 20.69 9.87 13.71
CA ILE A 213 21.10 11.26 13.50
C ILE A 213 22.41 11.51 14.25
N ASP A 214 23.52 11.45 13.50
CA ASP A 214 24.89 11.66 13.97
C ASP A 214 25.00 12.90 14.86
N GLY A 215 25.44 12.68 16.11
CA GLY A 215 25.77 13.75 17.06
C GLY A 215 24.62 14.22 17.96
N GLY A 216 23.42 13.64 17.89
CA GLY A 216 22.33 13.94 18.82
C GLY A 216 21.67 15.32 18.67
N ASP A 217 22.15 16.15 17.74
CA ASP A 217 21.62 17.49 17.44
C ASP A 217 20.47 17.48 16.41
N GLY A 218 20.07 16.28 15.95
CA GLY A 218 18.93 16.09 15.07
C GLY A 218 17.58 16.48 15.67
N PRO A 219 16.57 16.79 14.83
CA PRO A 219 15.19 16.82 15.29
C PRO A 219 14.81 15.43 15.82
N GLN A 220 14.33 15.39 17.06
CA GLN A 220 13.65 14.21 17.59
C GLN A 220 12.25 14.17 17.00
N TRP A 221 11.92 13.06 16.36
CA TRP A 221 10.62 12.84 15.72
C TRP A 221 9.71 12.00 16.62
N GLU A 222 8.45 12.38 16.70
CA GLU A 222 7.36 11.56 17.21
C GLU A 222 6.40 11.19 16.07
N ILE A 223 5.76 10.01 16.16
CA ILE A 223 4.65 9.66 15.28
C ILE A 223 3.36 10.05 15.97
N VAL A 224 2.53 10.79 15.25
CA VAL A 224 1.22 11.21 15.70
C VAL A 224 0.20 10.45 14.88
N PHE A 225 -0.51 9.53 15.53
CA PHE A 225 -1.68 8.88 14.98
C PHE A 225 -2.92 9.64 15.41
N SER A 226 -3.59 10.26 14.46
CA SER A 226 -4.91 10.86 14.68
C SER A 226 -5.94 10.14 13.84
N HIS A 227 -7.17 10.10 14.33
CA HIS A 227 -8.29 9.60 13.55
C HIS A 227 -9.52 10.45 13.80
N SER A 228 -10.38 10.53 12.78
CA SER A 228 -11.65 11.22 12.87
C SER A 228 -12.73 10.40 12.18
N ARG A 229 -13.94 10.43 12.73
CA ARG A 229 -15.10 9.79 12.11
C ARG A 229 -15.68 10.76 11.07
N ILE A 230 -15.76 10.32 9.82
CA ILE A 230 -16.26 11.10 8.69
C ILE A 230 -17.29 10.29 7.89
N THR A 231 -17.98 10.96 6.98
CA THR A 231 -18.85 10.34 5.97
C THR A 231 -18.41 10.88 4.62
N MET A 232 -18.16 10.00 3.65
CA MET A 232 -17.75 10.39 2.30
C MET A 232 -18.61 9.65 1.28
N ASP A 233 -18.89 10.30 0.15
CA ASP A 233 -19.59 9.66 -0.98
C ASP A 233 -18.62 8.90 -1.90
N ARG A 234 -17.33 9.25 -1.84
CA ARG A 234 -16.27 8.73 -2.71
C ARG A 234 -15.04 8.36 -1.90
N VAL A 235 -14.37 7.29 -2.31
CA VAL A 235 -13.05 6.93 -1.80
C VAL A 235 -12.09 8.05 -2.22
N ALA A 236 -11.42 8.67 -1.26
CA ALA A 236 -10.28 9.53 -1.55
C ALA A 236 -9.09 8.60 -1.85
N LEU A 237 -8.64 8.61 -3.10
CA LEU A 237 -7.37 8.06 -3.54
C LEU A 237 -6.38 9.21 -3.70
#